data_AF-A0A961Q9M4-F1
#
_entry.id   AF-A0A961Q9M4-F1
#
_cell.length_a   1.000
_cell.length_b   1.000
_cell.length_c   1.000
_cell.angle_alpha   90.00
_cell.angle_beta   90.00
_cell.angle_gamma   90.00
#
_symmetry.space_group_name_H-M   'P 1'
#
loop_
_entity.id
_entity.type
_entity.pdbx_description
1 polymer ?
#
loop_
_entity_poly.entity_id
_entity_poly.type
_entity_poly.pdbx_seq_one_letter_code
_entity_poly.pdbx_strand_id
1 'polypeptide(L)'
;MMLPMGDAKGAALALMVEILAATLTGARYSYEASSFFDAEGAPPGVSHLIIAFDAGGRISPVFAARLEELLAENGAQQGARLPGSRRFSARADAHENGIVIPAHLMREILDAAGG
;
A
#
# COMPACT_ATOMS: atom_id res chain seq x y z
N MET A 1 2.22 4.99 -20.18
CA MET A 1 1.52 5.73 -19.11
C MET A 1 0.22 4.99 -18.82
N MET A 2 -0.09 4.69 -17.55
CA MET A 2 -1.37 4.09 -17.15
C MET A 2 -2.41 5.19 -16.95
N LEU A 3 -3.70 4.91 -17.21
CA LEU A 3 -4.78 5.85 -16.90
C LEU A 3 -5.11 5.84 -15.39
N PRO A 4 -5.43 7.00 -14.80
CA PRO A 4 -5.87 7.05 -13.41
C PRO A 4 -7.24 6.38 -13.25
N MET A 5 -7.39 5.62 -12.17
CA MET A 5 -8.66 4.98 -11.84
C MET A 5 -9.73 6.02 -11.45
N GLY A 6 -10.91 5.97 -12.05
CA GLY A 6 -12.00 6.90 -11.72
C GLY A 6 -11.82 8.30 -12.32
N ASP A 7 -11.21 8.38 -13.50
CA ASP A 7 -11.08 9.56 -14.35
C ASP A 7 -10.59 10.80 -13.60
N ALA A 8 -11.37 11.89 -13.62
CA ALA A 8 -11.01 13.16 -13.00
C ALA A 8 -10.73 13.04 -11.49
N LYS A 9 -11.44 12.14 -10.77
CA LYS A 9 -11.19 11.92 -9.34
C LYS A 9 -9.87 11.20 -9.12
N GLY A 10 -9.56 10.21 -9.96
CA GLY A 10 -8.28 9.52 -9.94
C GLY A 10 -7.10 10.46 -10.23
N ALA A 11 -7.26 11.33 -11.23
CA ALA A 11 -6.26 12.33 -11.57
C ALA A 11 -6.01 13.32 -10.42
N ALA A 12 -7.07 13.79 -9.75
CA ALA A 12 -6.96 14.67 -8.60
C ALA A 12 -6.27 13.98 -7.41
N LEU A 13 -6.57 12.71 -7.15
CA LEU A 13 -5.89 11.92 -6.11
C LEU A 13 -4.40 11.73 -6.43
N ALA A 14 -4.05 11.43 -7.68
CA ALA A 14 -2.66 11.30 -8.11
C ALA A 14 -1.88 12.61 -7.93
N LEU A 15 -2.47 13.75 -8.29
CA LEU A 15 -1.87 15.06 -8.07
C LEU A 15 -1.65 15.37 -6.59
N MET A 16 -2.63 15.05 -5.73
CA MET A 16 -2.48 15.22 -4.29
C MET A 16 -1.32 14.37 -3.73
N VAL A 17 -1.18 13.11 -4.17
CA VAL A 17 -0.05 12.26 -3.76
C VAL A 17 1.28 12.86 -4.20
N GLU A 18 1.38 13.34 -5.44
CA GLU A 18 2.59 13.99 -5.95
C GLU A 18 3.00 15.20 -5.10
N ILE A 19 2.05 16.08 -4.78
CA ILE A 19 2.30 17.27 -3.95
C ILE A 19 2.76 16.87 -2.54
N LEU A 20 2.07 15.92 -1.92
CA LEU A 20 2.33 15.53 -0.53
C LEU A 20 3.58 14.67 -0.34
N ALA A 21 3.89 13.80 -1.30
CA ALA A 21 5.01 12.89 -1.22
C ALA A 21 6.29 13.46 -1.85
N ALA A 22 6.19 14.19 -2.99
CA ALA A 22 7.36 14.74 -3.68
C ALA A 22 7.59 16.22 -3.32
N THR A 23 6.65 17.11 -3.67
CA THR A 23 6.83 18.56 -3.48
C THR A 23 7.10 18.94 -2.03
N LEU A 24 6.28 18.45 -1.10
CA LEU A 24 6.39 18.78 0.32
C LEU A 24 7.70 18.32 0.94
N THR A 25 8.24 17.19 0.48
CA THR A 25 9.44 16.57 1.07
C THR A 25 10.73 16.94 0.33
N GLY A 26 10.62 17.60 -0.84
CA GLY A 26 11.76 17.95 -1.70
C GLY A 26 12.31 16.76 -2.50
N ALA A 27 11.56 15.67 -2.61
CA ALA A 27 11.94 14.52 -3.42
C ALA A 27 11.66 14.75 -4.91
N ARG A 28 12.20 13.87 -5.75
CA ARG A 28 11.97 13.92 -7.20
C ARG A 28 10.49 13.74 -7.52
N TYR A 29 10.03 14.50 -8.52
CA TYR A 29 8.74 14.24 -9.14
C TYR A 29 8.75 12.89 -9.86
N SER A 30 7.57 12.30 -10.06
CA SER A 30 7.37 11.04 -10.77
C SER A 30 7.94 11.05 -12.19
N TYR A 31 8.04 12.22 -12.84
CA TYR A 31 8.67 12.37 -14.16
C TYR A 31 10.19 12.56 -14.11
N GLU A 32 10.76 12.83 -12.93
CA GLU A 32 12.19 12.97 -12.68
C GLU A 32 12.81 11.70 -12.09
N ALA A 33 11.99 10.84 -11.49
CA ALA A 33 12.41 9.58 -10.90
C ALA A 33 12.99 8.63 -11.98
N SER A 34 14.06 7.92 -11.62
CA SER A 34 14.56 6.81 -12.45
C SER A 34 13.59 5.62 -12.41
N SER A 35 13.83 4.65 -13.29
CA SER A 35 12.99 3.47 -13.47
C SER A 35 12.83 2.68 -12.15
N PHE A 36 11.63 2.17 -11.92
CA PHE A 36 11.35 1.16 -10.90
C PHE A 36 11.36 -0.27 -11.47
N PHE A 37 11.51 -0.40 -12.80
CA PHE A 37 11.33 -1.65 -13.53
C PHE A 37 12.64 -2.33 -13.91
N ASP A 38 13.75 -1.61 -13.77
CA ASP A 38 15.10 -2.10 -14.01
C ASP A 38 16.03 -1.60 -12.89
N ALA A 39 17.12 -2.32 -12.67
CA ALA A 39 18.13 -1.97 -11.66
C ALA A 39 19.16 -0.96 -12.20
N GLU A 40 18.90 -0.35 -13.35
CA GLU A 40 19.84 0.53 -14.03
C GLU A 40 19.71 1.97 -13.54
N GLY A 41 20.86 2.59 -13.26
CA GLY A 41 20.93 3.99 -12.84
C GLY A 41 20.84 4.22 -11.32
N ALA A 42 20.71 5.49 -10.95
CA ALA A 42 20.65 5.89 -9.54
C ALA A 42 19.31 5.49 -8.90
N PRO A 43 19.22 5.35 -7.57
CA PRO A 43 17.95 5.15 -6.89
C PRO A 43 16.90 6.20 -7.32
N PRO A 44 15.61 5.84 -7.40
CA PRO A 44 14.54 6.71 -7.90
C PRO A 44 14.46 8.08 -7.24
N GLY A 45 14.94 8.24 -6.00
CA GLY A 45 14.94 9.53 -5.31
C GLY A 45 13.53 10.01 -4.93
N VAL A 46 12.60 9.06 -4.77
CA VAL A 46 11.23 9.30 -4.32
C VAL A 46 11.14 9.37 -2.80
N SER A 47 9.99 9.82 -2.32
CA SER A 47 9.69 9.94 -0.89
C SER A 47 8.27 9.44 -0.58
N HIS A 48 7.94 9.39 0.71
CA HIS A 48 6.66 8.98 1.21
C HIS A 48 6.22 9.89 2.37
N LEU A 49 4.91 10.16 2.44
CA LEU A 49 4.29 10.86 3.56
C LEU A 49 3.49 9.86 4.40
N ILE A 50 3.78 9.82 5.71
CA ILE A 50 2.98 9.05 6.68
C ILE A 50 2.19 10.03 7.53
N ILE A 51 0.88 9.81 7.63
CA ILE A 51 -0.01 10.54 8.53
C ILE A 51 -0.56 9.53 9.53
N ALA A 52 -0.29 9.77 10.81
CA ALA A 52 -0.75 8.92 11.90
C ALA A 52 -1.64 9.71 12.85
N PHE A 53 -2.77 9.12 13.24
CA PHE A 53 -3.71 9.69 14.19
C PHE A 53 -3.79 8.78 15.42
N ASP A 54 -3.71 9.37 16.62
CA ASP A 54 -4.01 8.66 17.87
C ASP A 54 -5.52 8.54 18.06
N ALA A 55 -6.10 7.52 17.42
CA ALA A 55 -7.55 7.33 17.38
C ALA A 55 -8.14 6.77 18.68
N GLY A 56 -7.34 6.05 19.49
CA GLY A 56 -7.79 5.43 20.74
C GLY A 56 -7.55 6.26 21.99
N GLY A 57 -6.61 7.21 21.93
CA GLY A 57 -6.28 8.12 23.03
C GLY A 57 -7.07 9.43 22.95
N ARG A 58 -6.38 10.52 22.58
CA ARG A 58 -6.88 11.90 22.72
C ARG A 58 -8.02 12.31 21.79
N ILE A 59 -8.24 11.59 20.69
CA ILE A 59 -9.24 11.98 19.67
C ILE A 59 -10.65 11.58 20.10
N SER A 60 -10.87 10.32 20.48
CA SER A 60 -12.21 9.84 20.84
C SER A 60 -12.17 8.48 21.53
N PRO A 61 -12.71 8.35 22.76
CA PRO A 61 -12.81 7.04 23.43
C PRO A 61 -13.80 6.10 22.75
N VAL A 62 -14.66 6.60 21.84
CA VAL A 62 -15.70 5.80 21.15
C VAL A 62 -15.29 5.38 19.73
N PHE A 63 -14.08 5.74 19.27
CA PHE A 63 -13.66 5.48 17.89
C PHE A 63 -13.74 4.00 17.52
N ALA A 64 -13.17 3.12 18.35
CA ALA A 64 -13.13 1.68 18.08
C ALA A 64 -14.53 1.08 17.95
N ALA A 65 -15.42 1.36 18.92
CA ALA A 65 -16.79 0.86 18.90
C ALA A 65 -17.58 1.34 17.67
N ARG A 66 -17.43 2.62 17.28
CA ARG A 66 -18.08 3.16 16.08
C ARG A 66 -17.52 2.58 14.78
N LEU A 67 -16.22 2.29 14.75
CA LEU A 67 -15.59 1.65 13.60
C LEU A 67 -16.09 0.20 13.45
N GLU A 68 -16.23 -0.54 14.55
CA GLU A 68 -16.79 -1.89 14.54
C GLU A 68 -18.22 -1.92 14.00
N GLU A 69 -19.09 -1.00 14.47
CA GLU A 69 -20.46 -0.85 13.97
C GLU A 69 -20.49 -0.58 12.46
N LEU A 70 -19.68 0.36 11.97
CA LEU A 70 -19.58 0.67 10.54
C LEU A 70 -19.10 -0.52 9.71
N LEU A 71 -18.11 -1.27 10.21
CA LEU A 71 -17.58 -2.45 9.51
C LEU A 71 -18.60 -3.60 9.49
N ALA A 72 -19.37 -3.78 10.57
CA ALA A 72 -20.44 -4.77 10.64
C ALA A 72 -21.55 -4.48 9.62
N GLU A 73 -22.03 -3.24 9.57
CA GLU A 73 -23.05 -2.80 8.61
C GLU A 73 -22.60 -2.99 7.15
N ASN A 74 -21.37 -2.58 6.83
CA ASN A 74 -20.82 -2.78 5.50
C ASN A 74 -20.63 -4.26 5.16
N GLY A 75 -20.21 -5.08 6.13
CA GLY A 75 -20.00 -6.51 5.95
C GLY A 75 -21.30 -7.30 5.77
N ALA A 76 -22.42 -6.82 6.30
CA ALA A 76 -23.72 -7.46 6.17
C ALA A 76 -24.34 -7.34 4.76
N GLN A 77 -23.84 -6.40 3.94
CA GLN A 77 -24.32 -6.21 2.57
C GLN A 77 -23.91 -7.37 1.66
N GLN A 78 -24.85 -7.85 0.84
CA GLN A 78 -24.60 -8.97 -0.07
C GLN A 78 -23.46 -8.63 -1.05
N GLY A 79 -22.45 -9.51 -1.12
CA GLY A 79 -21.28 -9.34 -1.99
C GLY A 79 -20.27 -8.30 -1.49
N ALA A 80 -20.52 -7.65 -0.36
CA ALA A 80 -19.56 -6.73 0.22
C ALA A 80 -18.33 -7.48 0.73
N ARG A 81 -17.20 -6.78 0.63
CA ARG A 81 -15.91 -7.31 1.06
C ARG A 81 -15.12 -6.20 1.75
N LEU A 82 -14.82 -6.42 3.03
CA LEU A 82 -14.06 -5.45 3.79
C LEU A 82 -12.64 -5.31 3.21
N PRO A 83 -12.16 -4.06 3.00
CA PRO A 83 -10.77 -3.81 2.61
C PRO A 83 -9.80 -4.50 3.56
N GLY A 84 -8.76 -5.12 3.02
CA GLY A 84 -7.76 -5.84 3.82
C GLY A 84 -8.09 -7.30 4.14
N SER A 85 -9.36 -7.73 4.06
CA SER A 85 -9.77 -9.14 4.32
C SER A 85 -8.92 -10.17 3.56
N ARG A 86 -8.63 -9.94 2.27
CA ARG A 86 -7.71 -10.81 1.47
C ARG A 86 -6.37 -10.99 2.13
N ARG A 87 -5.78 -9.87 2.55
CA ARG A 87 -4.40 -9.81 3.05
C ARG A 87 -4.34 -10.48 4.42
N PHE A 88 -5.38 -10.36 5.24
CA PHE A 88 -5.46 -11.07 6.51
C PHE A 88 -5.58 -12.58 6.32
N SER A 89 -6.46 -13.06 5.44
CA SER A 89 -6.56 -14.50 5.13
C SER A 89 -5.25 -15.05 4.54
N ALA A 90 -4.65 -14.34 3.57
CA ALA A 90 -3.37 -14.76 2.98
C ALA A 90 -2.22 -14.76 3.99
N ARG A 91 -2.23 -13.86 4.98
CA ARG A 91 -1.21 -13.83 6.05
C ARG A 91 -1.38 -14.99 7.03
N ALA A 92 -2.61 -15.35 7.37
CA ALA A 92 -2.88 -16.52 8.22
C ALA A 92 -2.43 -17.81 7.51
N ASP A 93 -2.82 -17.97 6.25
CA ASP A 93 -2.41 -19.10 5.40
C ASP A 93 -0.88 -19.18 5.26
N ALA A 94 -0.21 -18.05 4.99
CA ALA A 94 1.25 -18.01 4.91
C ALA A 94 1.95 -18.40 6.23
N HIS A 95 1.31 -18.14 7.37
CA HIS A 95 1.85 -18.51 8.68
C HIS A 95 1.70 -20.02 8.96
N GLU A 96 0.65 -20.66 8.44
CA GLU A 96 0.39 -22.09 8.63
C GLU A 96 1.07 -22.95 7.57
N ASN A 97 1.03 -22.53 6.30
CA ASN A 97 1.42 -23.32 5.14
C ASN A 97 2.68 -22.79 4.43
N GLY A 98 3.23 -21.66 4.89
CA GLY A 98 4.37 -21.00 4.26
C GLY A 98 3.99 -20.13 3.06
N ILE A 99 4.98 -19.41 2.51
CA ILE A 99 4.79 -18.55 1.34
C ILE A 99 5.11 -19.36 0.08
N VAL A 100 4.17 -19.43 -0.86
CA VAL A 100 4.40 -20.04 -2.17
C VAL A 100 5.26 -19.11 -3.01
N ILE A 101 6.49 -19.55 -3.31
CA ILE A 101 7.45 -18.82 -4.14
C ILE A 101 7.69 -19.62 -5.43
N PRO A 102 7.59 -18.99 -6.62
CA PRO A 102 8.01 -19.61 -7.87
C PRO A 102 9.45 -20.12 -7.78
N ALA A 103 9.71 -21.35 -8.24
CA ALA A 103 11.02 -21.99 -8.11
C ALA A 103 12.19 -21.17 -8.69
N HIS A 104 11.95 -20.37 -9.74
CA HIS A 104 12.99 -19.50 -10.29
C HIS A 104 13.39 -18.38 -9.33
N LEU A 105 12.42 -17.70 -8.69
CA LEU A 105 12.69 -16.66 -7.69
C LEU A 105 13.39 -17.23 -6.46
N MET A 106 13.04 -18.44 -6.03
CA MET A 106 13.72 -19.09 -4.91
C MET A 106 15.21 -19.31 -5.20
N ARG A 107 15.55 -19.71 -6.45
CA ARG A 107 16.95 -19.85 -6.87
C ARG A 107 17.67 -18.50 -6.87
N GLU A 108 17.07 -17.48 -7.48
CA GLU A 108 17.66 -16.13 -7.53
C GLU A 108 17.94 -15.57 -6.12
N ILE A 109 17.04 -15.81 -5.16
CA ILE A 109 17.24 -15.39 -3.76
C ILE A 109 18.42 -16.13 -3.11
N LEU A 110 18.55 -17.44 -3.35
CA LEU A 110 19.66 -18.23 -2.79
C LEU A 110 21.01 -17.83 -3.39
N ASP A 111 21.05 -17.64 -4.71
CA ASP A 111 22.26 -17.20 -5.43
C ASP A 111 22.71 -15.81 -4.95
N ALA A 112 21.76 -14.88 -4.74
CA ALA A 112 22.05 -13.54 -4.24
C ALA A 112 22.48 -13.51 -2.75
N ALA A 113 22.03 -14.47 -1.95
CA ALA A 113 22.38 -14.58 -0.54
C ALA A 113 23.77 -15.20 -0.30
N GLY A 114 24.50 -15.58 -1.34
CA GLY A 114 25.83 -16.19 -1.23
C GLY A 114 25.82 -17.66 -0.80
N GLY A 115 24.74 -18.39 -1.12
CA GLY A 115 24.69 -19.85 -1.03
C GLY A 115 25.42 -20.53 -2.18
#